data_AF-A0A4Q1V5V0-F1
#
_entry.id   AF-A0A4Q1V5V0-F1
#
_cell.length_a   1.000
_cell.length_b   1.000
_cell.length_c   1.000
_cell.angle_alpha   90.00
_cell.angle_beta   90.00
_cell.angle_gamma   90.00
#
_symmetry.space_group_name_H-M   'P 1'
#
loop_
_entity.id
_entity.type
_entity.pdbx_description
1 polymer ?
#
loop_
_entity_poly.entity_id
_entity_poly.type
_entity_poly.pdbx_seq_one_letter_code
_entity_poly.pdbx_strand_id
1 'polypeptide(L)'
;MARISEDASLATLARADPTRILYNALVPFAVASLEGFFSKAFYILIRYSDRAQAHLRTQERKIEFQDAVALAKGTKTVEEIVTSWYSFQNISSIQKAYSEWLGIDFRKILRSVENRKGKAKDLDETLANMIAFRHRVIHELELDFDFRHADISDTMRDAQRIIEAFVVHLEEHHGKIIRDETAMALEG
;
A
#
# COMPACT_ATOMS: atom_id res chain seq x y z
N MET A 1 -32.80 32.80 -18.96
CA MET A 1 -32.63 32.82 -17.50
C MET A 1 -33.01 31.51 -16.80
N ALA A 2 -33.88 30.65 -17.33
CA ALA A 2 -34.26 29.37 -16.68
C ALA A 2 -33.14 28.29 -16.65
N ARG A 3 -32.33 28.14 -17.71
CA ARG A 3 -31.27 27.10 -17.80
C ARG A 3 -30.19 27.20 -16.71
N ILE A 4 -29.83 28.40 -16.27
CA ILE A 4 -28.78 28.61 -15.26
C ILE A 4 -29.22 28.09 -13.88
N SER A 5 -30.52 28.16 -13.57
CA SER A 5 -31.05 27.66 -12.30
C SER A 5 -31.16 26.13 -12.26
N GLU A 6 -31.40 25.51 -13.42
CA GLU A 6 -31.56 24.07 -13.55
C GLU A 6 -30.21 23.34 -13.39
N ASP A 7 -29.16 23.84 -14.07
CA ASP A 7 -27.79 23.34 -13.94
C ASP A 7 -27.24 23.50 -12.52
N ALA A 8 -27.55 24.61 -11.84
CA ALA A 8 -27.16 24.82 -10.44
C ALA A 8 -27.87 23.84 -9.49
N SER A 9 -29.13 23.51 -9.76
CA SER A 9 -29.89 22.54 -8.97
C SER A 9 -29.38 21.11 -9.17
N LEU A 10 -29.02 20.74 -10.41
CA LEU A 10 -28.46 19.45 -10.75
C LEU A 10 -27.05 19.28 -10.17
N ALA A 11 -26.22 20.32 -10.20
CA ALA A 11 -24.91 20.31 -9.55
C ALA A 11 -25.02 20.15 -8.02
N THR A 12 -26.04 20.76 -7.41
CA THR A 12 -26.30 20.65 -5.97
C THR A 12 -26.78 19.24 -5.59
N LEU A 13 -27.70 18.65 -6.37
CA LEU A 13 -28.14 17.27 -6.20
C LEU A 13 -26.99 16.27 -6.44
N ALA A 14 -26.15 16.52 -7.43
CA ALA A 14 -24.99 15.69 -7.72
C ALA A 14 -23.93 15.74 -6.60
N ARG A 15 -23.81 16.85 -5.85
CA ARG A 15 -22.96 16.94 -4.65
C ARG A 15 -23.53 16.19 -3.45
N ALA A 16 -24.85 16.01 -3.41
CA ALA A 16 -25.53 15.21 -2.40
C ALA A 16 -25.58 13.70 -2.74
N ASP A 17 -24.96 13.28 -3.84
CA ASP A 17 -24.89 11.88 -4.26
C ASP A 17 -24.10 11.04 -3.22
N PRO A 18 -24.76 10.10 -2.51
CA PRO A 18 -24.10 9.24 -1.53
C PRO A 18 -22.95 8.41 -2.11
N THR A 19 -22.94 8.19 -3.43
CA THR A 19 -21.89 7.46 -4.13
C THR A 19 -20.54 8.15 -4.00
N ARG A 20 -20.49 9.48 -3.85
CA ARG A 20 -19.24 10.21 -3.63
C ARG A 20 -18.60 9.91 -2.28
N ILE A 21 -19.43 9.70 -1.25
CA ILE A 21 -18.97 9.25 0.06
C ILE A 21 -18.30 7.87 -0.08
N LEU A 22 -18.92 6.97 -0.85
CA LEU A 22 -18.36 5.65 -1.12
C LEU A 22 -17.01 5.76 -1.86
N TYR A 23 -16.89 6.61 -2.88
CA TYR A 23 -15.62 6.77 -3.60
C TYR A 23 -14.48 7.26 -2.70
N ASN A 24 -14.77 8.23 -1.84
CA ASN A 24 -13.81 8.71 -0.84
C ASN A 24 -13.41 7.61 0.14
N ALA A 25 -14.37 6.81 0.62
CA ALA A 25 -14.13 5.70 1.55
C ALA A 25 -13.31 4.55 0.94
N LEU A 26 -13.35 4.38 -0.38
CA LEU A 26 -12.57 3.36 -1.08
C LEU A 26 -11.09 3.69 -1.16
N VAL A 27 -10.68 4.96 -1.02
CA VAL A 27 -9.25 5.33 -0.97
C VAL A 27 -8.57 4.79 0.30
N PRO A 28 -9.11 5.00 1.53
CA PRO A 28 -8.64 4.31 2.73
C PRO A 28 -8.57 2.78 2.59
N PHE A 29 -9.54 2.18 1.91
CA PHE A 29 -9.52 0.74 1.65
C PHE A 29 -8.34 0.32 0.78
N ALA A 30 -8.05 1.05 -0.30
CA ALA A 30 -6.90 0.79 -1.15
C ALA A 30 -5.59 0.92 -0.35
N VAL A 31 -5.46 1.95 0.49
CA VAL A 31 -4.29 2.13 1.37
C VAL A 31 -4.18 0.98 2.37
N ALA A 32 -5.26 0.59 3.05
CA ALA A 32 -5.25 -0.55 3.98
C ALA A 32 -4.88 -1.88 3.29
N SER A 33 -5.25 -2.03 2.02
CA SER A 33 -4.88 -3.20 1.20
C SER A 33 -3.36 -3.23 0.94
N LEU A 34 -2.76 -2.08 0.60
CA LEU A 34 -1.31 -1.94 0.47
C LEU A 34 -0.59 -2.19 1.81
N GLU A 35 -1.09 -1.63 2.91
CA GLU A 35 -0.56 -1.87 4.26
C GLU A 35 -0.55 -3.37 4.59
N GLY A 36 -1.67 -4.05 4.37
CA GLY A 36 -1.81 -5.48 4.59
C GLY A 36 -0.90 -6.30 3.68
N PHE A 37 -0.77 -5.92 2.41
CA PHE A 37 0.14 -6.58 1.47
C PHE A 37 1.59 -6.47 1.93
N PHE A 38 2.09 -5.24 2.16
CA PHE A 38 3.49 -5.03 2.53
C PHE A 38 3.84 -5.60 3.90
N SER A 39 2.92 -5.55 4.86
CA SER A 39 3.13 -6.18 6.17
C SER A 39 3.29 -7.70 6.04
N LYS A 40 2.41 -8.37 5.29
CA LYS A 40 2.46 -9.82 5.08
C LYS A 40 3.66 -10.23 4.22
N ALA A 41 3.95 -9.48 3.16
CA ALA A 41 5.11 -9.73 2.32
C ALA A 41 6.40 -9.60 3.14
N PHE A 42 6.52 -8.56 3.96
CA PHE A 42 7.66 -8.37 4.87
C PHE A 42 7.81 -9.57 5.82
N TYR A 43 6.74 -9.96 6.51
CA TYR A 43 6.71 -11.13 7.40
C TYR A 43 7.23 -12.40 6.70
N ILE A 44 6.75 -12.69 5.48
CA ILE A 44 7.18 -13.85 4.71
C ILE A 44 8.67 -13.71 4.33
N LEU A 45 9.08 -12.55 3.83
CA LEU A 45 10.45 -12.36 3.34
C LEU A 45 11.48 -12.47 4.46
N ILE A 46 11.22 -11.91 5.65
CA ILE A 46 12.15 -12.04 6.77
C ILE A 46 12.28 -13.49 7.27
N ARG A 47 11.22 -14.29 7.13
CA ARG A 47 11.22 -15.71 7.50
C ARG A 47 12.14 -16.55 6.63
N TYR A 48 12.27 -16.21 5.35
CA TYR A 48 12.99 -17.04 4.37
C TYR A 48 14.26 -16.40 3.80
N SER A 49 14.52 -15.13 4.08
CA SER A 49 15.76 -14.47 3.64
C SER A 49 16.93 -14.80 4.57
N ASP A 50 18.00 -15.36 4.01
CA ASP A 50 19.25 -15.63 4.75
C ASP A 50 19.81 -14.36 5.41
N ARG A 51 19.71 -13.22 4.71
CA ARG A 51 20.13 -11.91 5.23
C ARG A 51 19.33 -11.54 6.48
N ALA A 52 18.00 -11.64 6.42
CA ALA A 52 17.13 -11.29 7.54
C ALA A 52 17.34 -12.23 8.73
N GLN A 53 17.50 -13.53 8.47
CA GLN A 53 17.78 -14.54 9.50
C GLN A 53 19.15 -14.34 10.16
N ALA A 54 20.17 -13.93 9.40
CA ALA A 54 21.46 -13.54 9.95
C ALA A 54 21.35 -12.29 10.83
N HIS A 55 20.63 -11.25 10.35
CA HIS A 55 20.38 -10.02 11.11
C HIS A 55 19.62 -10.33 12.42
N LEU A 56 18.62 -11.20 12.36
CA LEU A 56 17.82 -11.59 13.52
C LEU A 56 18.66 -12.17 14.66
N ARG A 57 19.70 -12.94 14.35
CA ARG A 57 20.59 -13.58 15.34
C ARG A 57 21.49 -12.59 16.06
N THR A 58 21.76 -11.43 15.46
CA THR A 58 22.60 -10.38 16.03
C THR A 58 21.80 -9.19 16.56
N GLN A 59 20.46 -9.27 16.49
CA GLN A 59 19.59 -8.19 16.91
C GLN A 59 19.50 -8.10 18.43
N GLU A 60 19.73 -6.91 18.99
CA GLU A 60 19.75 -6.64 20.43
C GLU A 60 18.46 -5.97 20.95
N ARG A 61 17.53 -5.65 20.05
CA ARG A 61 16.28 -4.99 20.42
C ARG A 61 15.49 -5.82 21.43
N LYS A 62 15.15 -5.19 22.55
CA LYS A 62 14.35 -5.79 23.62
C LYS A 62 12.94 -6.10 23.11
N ILE A 63 12.44 -7.28 23.46
CA ILE A 63 11.04 -7.66 23.28
C ILE A 63 10.27 -7.42 24.56
N GLU A 64 8.96 -7.18 24.44
CA GLU A 64 8.10 -7.04 25.61
C GLU A 64 7.88 -8.40 26.28
N PHE A 65 7.60 -8.40 27.58
CA PHE A 65 7.37 -9.64 28.32
C PHE A 65 6.16 -10.43 27.76
N GLN A 66 5.13 -9.73 27.28
CA GLN A 66 3.97 -10.37 26.64
C GLN A 66 4.36 -11.13 25.37
N ASP A 67 5.26 -10.57 24.57
CA ASP A 67 5.80 -11.23 23.39
C ASP A 67 6.64 -12.46 23.76
N ALA A 68 7.45 -12.37 24.82
CA ALA A 68 8.21 -13.53 25.32
C ALA A 68 7.30 -14.68 25.77
N VAL A 69 6.19 -14.36 26.46
CA VAL A 69 5.18 -15.35 26.85
C VAL A 69 4.50 -15.96 25.62
N ALA A 70 4.17 -15.15 24.62
CA ALA A 70 3.54 -15.62 23.38
C ALA A 70 4.46 -16.55 22.57
N LEU A 71 5.76 -16.22 22.50
CA LEU A 71 6.79 -17.09 21.90
C LEU A 71 6.88 -18.44 22.64
N ALA A 72 6.95 -18.41 23.97
CA ALA A 72 7.05 -19.62 24.78
C ALA A 72 5.84 -20.55 24.62
N LYS A 73 4.66 -19.98 24.34
CA LYS A 73 3.42 -20.74 24.06
C LYS A 73 3.26 -21.14 22.60
N GLY A 74 4.15 -20.69 21.70
CA GLY A 74 4.05 -20.91 20.26
C GLY A 74 2.88 -20.18 19.60
N THR A 75 2.28 -19.19 20.27
CA THR A 75 1.14 -18.42 19.74
C THR A 75 1.56 -17.22 18.89
N LYS A 76 2.84 -16.86 18.94
CA LYS A 76 3.44 -15.81 18.12
C LYS A 76 4.80 -16.30 17.62
N THR A 77 5.23 -15.88 16.43
CA THR A 77 6.57 -16.15 15.91
C THR A 77 7.49 -14.94 16.08
N VAL A 78 8.80 -15.15 15.98
CA VAL A 78 9.77 -14.05 16.08
C VAL A 78 9.57 -13.06 14.92
N GLU A 79 9.24 -13.55 13.73
CA GLU A 79 8.94 -12.74 12.56
C GLU A 79 7.70 -11.87 12.74
N GLU A 80 6.67 -12.37 13.44
CA GLU A 80 5.50 -11.56 13.79
C GLU A 80 5.87 -10.42 14.75
N ILE A 81 6.76 -10.68 15.71
CA ILE A 81 7.27 -9.64 16.62
C ILE A 81 8.04 -8.59 15.83
N VAL A 82 8.97 -9.01 14.97
CA VAL A 82 9.76 -8.09 14.14
C VAL A 82 8.87 -7.27 13.21
N THR A 83 7.87 -7.90 12.59
CA THR A 83 6.90 -7.20 11.72
C THR A 83 6.13 -6.15 12.50
N SER A 84 5.75 -6.43 13.75
CA SER A 84 5.03 -5.49 14.62
C SER A 84 5.84 -4.26 15.05
N TRP A 85 7.17 -4.27 14.86
CA TRP A 85 8.01 -3.11 15.14
C TRP A 85 7.86 -1.97 14.14
N TYR A 86 7.22 -2.23 12.99
CA TYR A 86 7.05 -1.26 11.92
C TYR A 86 5.57 -1.04 11.66
N SER A 87 5.19 0.23 11.50
CA SER A 87 3.88 0.58 10.95
C SER A 87 3.96 0.57 9.43
N PHE A 88 3.07 -0.14 8.76
CA PHE A 88 3.03 -0.12 7.28
C PHE A 88 2.16 1.03 6.75
N GLN A 89 1.66 1.92 7.62
CA GLN A 89 0.74 3.01 7.29
C GLN A 89 1.38 4.22 6.62
N ASN A 90 2.71 4.28 6.59
CA ASN A 90 3.47 5.36 5.96
C ASN A 90 4.69 4.81 5.22
N ILE A 91 5.05 5.49 4.12
CA ILE A 91 6.13 5.07 3.22
C ILE A 91 7.49 5.01 3.94
N SER A 92 7.78 5.96 4.82
CA SER A 92 9.07 6.02 5.51
C SER A 92 9.33 4.79 6.37
N SER A 93 8.29 4.29 7.03
CA SER A 93 8.35 3.09 7.86
C SER A 93 8.43 1.82 7.01
N ILE A 94 7.70 1.75 5.88
CA ILE A 94 7.87 0.67 4.88
C ILE A 94 9.33 0.64 4.38
N GLN A 95 9.85 1.76 3.88
CA GLN A 95 11.23 1.89 3.43
C GLN A 95 12.22 1.39 4.48
N LYS A 96 12.04 1.84 5.73
CA LYS A 96 12.93 1.46 6.83
C LYS A 96 12.91 -0.05 7.06
N ALA A 97 11.73 -0.66 7.16
CA ALA A 97 11.58 -2.10 7.38
C ALA A 97 12.32 -2.91 6.31
N TYR A 98 12.02 -2.64 5.04
CA TYR A 98 12.59 -3.37 3.90
C TYR A 98 14.10 -3.14 3.74
N SER A 99 14.57 -1.91 3.94
CA SER A 99 16.00 -1.59 3.83
C SER A 99 16.82 -2.24 4.95
N GLU A 100 16.34 -2.15 6.19
CA GLU A 100 17.04 -2.65 7.37
C GLU A 100 17.19 -4.18 7.36
N TRP A 101 16.11 -4.89 7.05
CA TRP A 101 16.08 -6.37 7.15
C TRP A 101 16.46 -7.06 5.85
N LEU A 102 16.03 -6.52 4.72
CA LEU A 102 16.13 -7.20 3.43
C LEU A 102 17.12 -6.52 2.48
N GLY A 103 17.62 -5.33 2.82
CA GLY A 103 18.49 -4.55 1.93
C GLY A 103 17.75 -4.01 0.70
N ILE A 104 16.42 -3.98 0.74
CA ILE A 104 15.56 -3.55 -0.37
C ILE A 104 15.28 -2.05 -0.24
N ASP A 105 15.55 -1.29 -1.30
CA ASP A 105 15.19 0.12 -1.39
C ASP A 105 13.78 0.27 -2.00
N PHE A 106 12.77 0.25 -1.14
CA PHE A 106 11.36 0.31 -1.53
C PHE A 106 11.02 1.55 -2.38
N ARG A 107 11.47 2.73 -1.99
CA ARG A 107 11.21 3.97 -2.73
C ARG A 107 11.86 3.97 -4.11
N LYS A 108 13.06 3.36 -4.23
CA LYS A 108 13.71 3.22 -5.54
C LYS A 108 12.87 2.37 -6.49
N ILE A 109 12.28 1.27 -6.00
CA ILE A 109 11.38 0.42 -6.78
C ILE A 109 10.20 1.23 -7.32
N LEU A 110 9.57 2.05 -6.46
CA LEU A 110 8.42 2.86 -6.87
C LEU A 110 8.77 3.95 -7.89
N ARG A 111 9.96 4.54 -7.80
CA ARG A 111 10.42 5.57 -8.76
C ARG A 111 10.91 5.00 -10.09
N SER A 112 11.32 3.73 -10.14
CA SER A 112 11.82 3.11 -11.37
C SER A 112 10.72 2.66 -12.34
N VAL A 113 9.45 2.88 -12.03
CA VAL A 113 8.33 2.42 -12.87
C VAL A 113 8.09 3.39 -14.01
N GLU A 114 8.39 2.95 -15.23
CA GLU A 114 7.96 3.62 -16.47
C GLU A 114 6.52 3.24 -16.84
N ASN A 115 5.72 4.20 -17.29
CA ASN A 115 4.33 3.95 -17.68
C ASN A 115 4.33 3.34 -19.08
N ARG A 116 3.29 2.56 -19.41
CA ARG A 116 2.97 2.08 -20.77
C ARG A 116 2.82 3.19 -21.85
N LYS A 117 2.94 4.47 -21.49
CA LYS A 117 2.85 5.64 -22.39
C LYS A 117 4.13 6.51 -22.43
N GLY A 118 5.27 6.04 -21.92
CA GLY A 118 6.56 6.74 -22.00
C GLY A 118 6.70 8.02 -21.15
N LYS A 119 5.72 8.31 -20.28
CA LYS A 119 5.92 9.21 -19.13
C LYS A 119 6.27 8.34 -17.94
N ALA A 120 7.15 8.76 -17.04
CA ALA A 120 7.28 8.11 -15.73
C ALA A 120 6.20 8.69 -14.80
N LYS A 121 5.43 7.83 -14.13
CA LYS A 121 4.52 8.21 -13.05
C LYS A 121 5.22 7.81 -11.77
N ASP A 122 5.48 8.79 -10.93
CA ASP A 122 6.10 8.55 -9.64
C ASP A 122 5.10 7.84 -8.72
N LEU A 123 5.29 6.52 -8.54
CA LEU A 123 4.46 5.73 -7.64
C LEU A 123 4.75 6.03 -6.16
N ASP A 124 5.92 6.60 -5.83
CA ASP A 124 6.27 7.04 -4.47
C ASP A 124 5.38 8.24 -4.11
N GLU A 125 5.30 9.23 -5.00
CA GLU A 125 4.41 10.38 -4.84
C GLU A 125 2.93 9.96 -4.85
N THR A 126 2.56 9.03 -5.73
CA THR A 126 1.19 8.50 -5.81
C THR A 126 0.77 7.86 -4.48
N LEU A 127 1.60 6.98 -3.92
CA LEU A 127 1.34 6.35 -2.62
C LEU A 127 1.29 7.40 -1.49
N ALA A 128 2.14 8.42 -1.53
CA ALA A 128 2.14 9.49 -0.53
C ALA A 128 0.81 10.25 -0.55
N ASN A 129 0.31 10.56 -1.74
CA ASN A 129 -0.98 11.23 -1.93
C ASN A 129 -2.15 10.36 -1.45
N MET A 130 -2.13 9.05 -1.72
CA MET A 130 -3.16 8.13 -1.21
C MET A 130 -3.19 8.08 0.32
N ILE A 131 -2.02 8.01 0.96
CA ILE A 131 -1.88 8.01 2.43
C ILE A 131 -2.35 9.33 3.04
N ALA A 132 -2.01 10.47 2.41
CA ALA A 132 -2.48 11.78 2.83
C ALA A 132 -4.00 11.91 2.68
N PHE A 133 -4.57 11.41 1.59
CA PHE A 133 -6.01 11.39 1.36
C PHE A 133 -6.73 10.54 2.41
N ARG A 134 -6.22 9.34 2.72
CA ARG A 134 -6.72 8.52 3.84
C ARG A 134 -6.75 9.31 5.14
N HIS A 135 -5.69 10.07 5.44
CA HIS A 135 -5.64 10.85 6.67
C HIS A 135 -6.79 11.87 6.75
N ARG A 136 -7.00 12.64 5.69
CA ARG A 136 -8.10 13.62 5.59
C ARG A 136 -9.48 12.97 5.75
N VAL A 137 -9.73 11.88 5.02
CA VAL A 137 -11.02 11.18 5.09
C VAL A 137 -11.28 10.57 6.46
N ILE A 138 -10.29 9.90 7.06
CA ILE A 138 -10.48 9.12 8.29
C ILE A 138 -10.43 9.99 9.55
N HIS A 139 -9.50 10.96 9.61
CA HIS A 139 -9.28 11.75 10.82
C HIS A 139 -9.97 13.11 10.78
N GLU A 140 -10.15 13.69 9.60
CA GLU A 140 -10.72 15.03 9.44
C GLU A 140 -12.15 14.99 8.86
N LEU A 141 -12.61 13.83 8.41
CA LEU A 141 -13.89 13.64 7.70
C LEU A 141 -14.03 14.58 6.49
N GLU A 142 -12.90 14.99 5.92
CA GLU A 142 -12.86 15.85 4.75
C GLU A 142 -13.06 15.00 3.50
N LEU A 143 -14.21 15.20 2.85
CA LEU A 143 -14.59 14.48 1.64
C LEU A 143 -14.39 15.36 0.41
N ASP A 144 -13.80 14.79 -0.63
CA ASP A 144 -13.72 15.40 -1.95
C ASP A 144 -15.02 15.10 -2.72
N PHE A 145 -15.89 16.11 -2.79
CA PHE A 145 -17.16 16.05 -3.53
C PHE A 145 -16.99 16.27 -5.03
N ASP A 146 -15.78 16.46 -5.55
CA ASP A 146 -15.49 16.44 -6.98
C ASP A 146 -14.92 15.09 -7.44
N PHE A 147 -14.53 14.23 -6.49
CA PHE A 147 -14.06 12.86 -6.72
C PHE A 147 -15.13 11.99 -7.38
N ARG A 148 -14.75 11.32 -8.48
CA ARG A 148 -15.65 10.56 -9.37
C ARG A 148 -15.21 9.10 -9.48
N HIS A 149 -16.06 8.31 -10.14
CA HIS A 149 -15.77 6.92 -10.47
C HIS A 149 -14.41 6.71 -11.19
N ALA A 150 -14.04 7.62 -12.08
CA ALA A 150 -12.77 7.54 -12.79
C ALA A 150 -11.58 7.66 -11.84
N ASP A 151 -11.65 8.58 -10.87
CA ASP A 151 -10.58 8.84 -9.90
C ASP A 151 -10.36 7.64 -8.97
N ILE A 152 -11.45 7.00 -8.52
CA ILE A 152 -11.33 5.78 -7.72
C ILE A 152 -10.81 4.59 -8.54
N SER A 153 -11.24 4.47 -9.80
CA SER A 153 -10.71 3.42 -10.70
C SER A 153 -9.20 3.58 -10.90
N ASP A 154 -8.75 4.82 -11.09
CA ASP A 154 -7.32 5.11 -11.22
C ASP A 154 -6.56 4.87 -9.90
N THR A 155 -7.15 5.22 -8.75
CA THR A 155 -6.58 4.91 -7.43
C THR A 155 -6.38 3.41 -7.23
N MET A 156 -7.36 2.59 -7.62
CA MET A 156 -7.25 1.12 -7.51
C MET A 156 -6.18 0.55 -8.44
N ARG A 157 -6.11 1.04 -9.69
CA ARG A 157 -5.04 0.67 -10.62
C ARG A 157 -3.66 1.09 -10.12
N ASP A 158 -3.55 2.24 -9.47
CA ASP A 158 -2.29 2.69 -8.89
C ASP A 158 -1.87 1.82 -7.72
N ALA A 159 -2.79 1.44 -6.83
CA ALA A 159 -2.52 0.48 -5.77
C ALA A 159 -2.01 -0.86 -6.33
N GLN A 160 -2.69 -1.38 -7.36
CA GLN A 160 -2.26 -2.59 -8.05
C GLN A 160 -0.85 -2.44 -8.65
N ARG A 161 -0.55 -1.33 -9.34
CA ARG A 161 0.77 -1.07 -9.91
C ARG A 161 1.88 -1.01 -8.87
N ILE A 162 1.60 -0.45 -7.68
CA ILE A 162 2.57 -0.43 -6.57
C ILE A 162 2.90 -1.86 -6.13
N ILE A 163 1.88 -2.72 -6.00
CA ILE A 163 2.08 -4.15 -5.70
C ILE A 163 2.88 -4.83 -6.81
N GLU A 164 2.47 -4.64 -8.07
CA GLU A 164 3.13 -5.25 -9.24
C GLU A 164 4.59 -4.84 -9.35
N ALA A 165 4.91 -3.56 -9.19
CA ALA A 165 6.29 -3.06 -9.22
C ALA A 165 7.16 -3.74 -8.15
N PHE A 166 6.60 -3.93 -6.96
CA PHE A 166 7.29 -4.63 -5.88
C PHE A 166 7.48 -6.12 -6.17
N VAL A 167 6.45 -6.79 -6.71
CA VAL A 167 6.53 -8.20 -7.09
C VAL A 167 7.55 -8.41 -8.20
N VAL A 168 7.54 -7.59 -9.25
CA VAL A 168 8.53 -7.62 -10.34
C VAL A 168 9.95 -7.52 -9.79
N HIS A 169 10.19 -6.59 -8.86
CA HIS A 169 11.49 -6.47 -8.21
C HIS A 169 11.90 -7.76 -7.47
N LEU A 170 10.98 -8.40 -6.76
CA LEU A 170 11.26 -9.68 -6.10
C LEU A 170 11.55 -10.80 -7.09
N GLU A 171 10.82 -10.87 -8.20
CA GLU A 171 11.04 -11.87 -9.25
C GLU A 171 12.41 -11.71 -9.90
N GLU A 172 12.79 -10.48 -10.25
CA GLU A 172 14.10 -10.15 -10.82
C GLU A 172 15.24 -10.45 -9.84
N HIS A 173 15.07 -10.08 -8.57
CA HIS A 173 16.08 -10.30 -7.54
C HIS A 173 16.28 -11.79 -7.21
N HIS A 174 15.22 -12.60 -7.27
CA HIS A 174 15.28 -14.03 -6.90
C HIS A 174 15.30 -14.99 -8.10
N GLY A 175 15.15 -14.49 -9.33
CA GLY A 175 15.11 -15.31 -10.55
C GLY A 175 13.94 -16.30 -10.60
N LYS A 176 12.83 -16.01 -9.92
CA LYS A 176 11.64 -16.87 -9.85
C LYS A 176 10.40 -16.07 -10.21
N ILE A 177 9.57 -16.64 -11.06
CA ILE A 177 8.28 -16.04 -11.43
C ILE A 177 7.27 -16.36 -10.33
N ILE A 178 6.65 -15.33 -9.77
CA ILE A 178 5.60 -15.39 -8.75
C ILE A 178 4.23 -15.16 -9.41
N ARG A 179 4.18 -14.31 -10.44
CA ARG A 179 2.97 -14.00 -11.21
C ARG A 179 2.54 -15.20 -12.05
N ASP A 180 1.26 -15.56 -11.97
CA ASP A 180 0.64 -16.47 -12.92
C ASP A 180 0.17 -15.66 -14.14
N GLU A 181 0.77 -15.89 -15.31
CA GLU A 181 0.47 -15.17 -16.57
C GLU A 181 -1.03 -15.28 -16.95
N THR A 182 -1.72 -16.31 -16.45
CA THR A 182 -3.14 -16.56 -16.72
C THR A 182 -4.09 -15.55 -16.05
N ALA A 183 -3.68 -14.90 -14.96
CA ALA A 183 -4.51 -13.96 -14.23
C ALA A 183 -4.53 -12.54 -14.84
N MET A 184 -3.51 -12.17 -15.62
CA MET A 184 -3.38 -10.83 -16.23
C MET A 184 -4.04 -10.71 -17.61
N ALA A 185 -4.44 -11.82 -18.24
CA ALA A 185 -5.06 -11.83 -19.56
C ALA A 185 -6.57 -11.47 -19.56
N LEU A 186 -7.16 -11.21 -18.38
CA LEU A 186 -8.59 -10.91 -18.23
C LEU A 186 -8.92 -9.41 -18.17
N GLU A 187 -7.93 -8.52 -18.29
CA GLU A 187 -8.12 -7.06 -18.30
C GLU A 187 -7.68 -6.42 -19.63
N GLY A 188 -8.18 -6.97 -20.74
CA GLY A 188 -8.15 -6.33 -22.06
C GLY A 188 -9.31 -5.36 -22.26
#